data_AF-A0A1H9U1X2-F1
#
_entry.id   AF-A0A1H9U1X2-F1
#
_cell.length_a   1.000
_cell.length_b   1.000
_cell.length_c   1.000
_cell.angle_alpha   90.00
_cell.angle_beta   90.00
_cell.angle_gamma   90.00
#
_symmetry.space_group_name_H-M   'P 1'
#
loop_
_entity.id
_entity.type
_entity.pdbx_description
1 polymer ?
#
loop_
_entity_poly.entity_id
_entity_poly.type
_entity_poly.pdbx_seq_one_letter_code
_entity_poly.pdbx_strand_id
1 'polypeptide(L)' 'MTESKTSEAQKEANRRYRQKNKDKLKVGSYKRTAHLFIKSHATLEDISKLEQLIEQRKKA' A
#
# COMPACT_ATOMS: atom_id res chain seq x y z
N MET A 1 25.58 -17.43 -5.69
CA MET A 1 25.33 -16.13 -5.04
C MET A 1 24.94 -15.14 -6.13
N THR A 2 23.69 -14.68 -6.19
CA THR A 2 23.23 -13.71 -7.20
C THR A 2 23.71 -12.32 -6.80
N GLU A 3 24.65 -11.74 -7.56
CA GLU A 3 25.09 -10.36 -7.38
C GLU A 3 23.89 -9.40 -7.47
N SER A 4 23.70 -8.57 -6.45
CA SER A 4 22.61 -7.61 -6.45
C SER A 4 22.91 -6.52 -7.50
N LYS A 5 22.07 -6.42 -8.54
CA LYS A 5 22.17 -5.43 -9.63
C LYS A 5 22.12 -3.96 -9.17
N THR A 6 21.87 -3.70 -7.88
CA THR A 6 21.66 -2.36 -7.32
C THR A 6 22.89 -1.93 -6.54
N SER A 7 23.51 -0.83 -6.97
CA SER A 7 24.65 -0.22 -6.27
C SER A 7 24.25 0.26 -4.86
N GLU A 8 25.19 0.25 -3.92
CA GLU A 8 24.99 0.81 -2.58
C GLU A 8 24.54 2.28 -2.62
N ALA A 9 25.03 3.05 -3.59
CA ALA A 9 24.60 4.43 -3.80
C ALA A 9 23.10 4.54 -4.17
N GLN A 10 22.59 3.60 -4.98
CA GLN A 10 21.18 3.54 -5.35
C GLN A 10 20.32 3.09 -4.17
N LYS A 11 20.80 2.14 -3.34
CA LYS A 11 20.12 1.73 -2.11
C LYS A 11 19.98 2.90 -1.14
N GLU A 12 21.04 3.68 -0.96
CA GLU A 12 21.04 4.86 -0.10
C GLU A 12 20.10 5.97 -0.63
N ALA A 13 20.13 6.25 -1.93
CA ALA A 13 19.22 7.20 -2.56
C ALA A 13 17.74 6.79 -2.36
N ASN A 14 17.44 5.50 -2.57
CA ASN A 14 16.10 4.95 -2.33
C ASN A 14 15.70 5.06 -0.86
N ARG A 15 16.62 4.82 0.08
CA ARG A 15 16.38 4.96 1.52
C ARG A 15 15.99 6.41 1.87
N ARG A 16 16.76 7.39 1.40
CA ARG A 16 16.49 8.82 1.63
C ARG A 16 15.15 9.24 1.02
N TYR A 17 14.84 8.79 -0.19
CA TYR A 17 13.55 9.05 -0.82
C TYR A 17 12.39 8.47 -0.01
N ARG A 18 12.51 7.23 0.47
CA ARG A 18 11.50 6.57 1.31
C ARG A 18 11.30 7.27 2.64
N GLN A 19 12.38 7.75 3.27
CA GLN A 19 12.29 8.52 4.51
C GLN A 19 11.58 9.86 4.30
N LYS A 20 11.95 10.62 3.25
CA LYS A 20 11.32 11.92 2.93
C LYS A 20 9.84 11.80 2.55
N ASN A 21 9.44 10.68 1.93
CA ASN A 21 8.09 10.47 1.41
C ASN A 21 7.30 9.42 2.20
N LYS A 22 7.67 9.17 3.46
CA LYS A 22 7.16 8.05 4.26
C LYS A 22 5.63 7.99 4.28
N ASP A 23 4.97 9.12 4.54
CA ASP A 23 3.50 9.15 4.68
C ASP A 23 2.79 8.96 3.34
N LYS A 24 3.28 9.60 2.28
CA LYS A 24 2.76 9.41 0.91
C LYS A 24 2.88 7.95 0.47
N LEU A 25 4.02 7.33 0.74
CA LEU A 25 4.26 5.91 0.41
C LEU A 25 3.41 4.98 1.27
N LYS A 26 3.19 5.31 2.55
CA LYS A 26 2.33 4.56 3.46
C LYS A 26 0.89 4.53 2.95
N VAL A 27 0.30 5.68 2.65
CA VAL A 27 -1.06 5.78 2.07
C VAL A 27 -1.13 5.06 0.72
N GLY A 28 -0.13 5.23 -0.15
CA GLY A 28 -0.05 4.54 -1.43
C GLY A 28 0.06 3.02 -1.30
N SER A 29 0.71 2.51 -0.24
CA SER A 29 0.75 1.09 0.07
C SER A 29 -0.64 0.59 0.47
N TYR A 30 -1.31 1.27 1.41
CA TYR A 30 -2.66 0.89 1.83
C TYR A 30 -3.65 0.87 0.67
N LYS A 31 -3.62 1.88 -0.21
CA LYS A 31 -4.47 1.92 -1.40
C LYS A 31 -4.25 0.70 -2.31
N ARG A 32 -2.98 0.36 -2.59
CA ARG A 32 -2.65 -0.79 -3.46
C ARG A 32 -3.05 -2.12 -2.83
N THR A 33 -2.76 -2.31 -1.55
CA THR A 33 -3.13 -3.53 -0.82
C THR A 33 -4.64 -3.67 -0.72
N ALA A 34 -5.38 -2.61 -0.40
CA ALA A 34 -6.83 -2.64 -0.36
C ALA A 34 -7.43 -2.97 -1.74
N HIS A 35 -6.92 -2.38 -2.81
CA HIS A 35 -7.39 -2.68 -4.16
C HIS A 35 -7.15 -4.15 -4.54
N LEU A 36 -5.94 -4.68 -4.28
CA LEU A 36 -5.64 -6.09 -4.53
C LEU A 36 -6.53 -7.01 -3.70
N PHE A 37 -6.73 -6.70 -2.43
CA PHE A 37 -7.58 -7.46 -1.53
C PHE A 37 -9.01 -7.53 -2.05
N ILE A 38 -9.65 -6.37 -2.30
CA ILE A 38 -11.02 -6.31 -2.82
C ILE A 38 -11.14 -7.04 -4.16
N LYS A 39 -10.14 -6.91 -5.04
CA LYS A 39 -10.18 -7.50 -6.39
C LYS A 39 -10.02 -9.02 -6.40
N SER A 40 -9.17 -9.58 -5.54
CA SER A 40 -8.64 -10.94 -5.74
C SER A 40 -8.71 -11.85 -4.51
N HIS A 41 -8.98 -11.31 -3.32
CA HIS A 41 -8.92 -12.08 -2.07
C HIS A 41 -10.14 -11.92 -1.17
N ALA A 42 -10.90 -10.84 -1.33
CA ALA A 42 -12.04 -10.55 -0.48
C ALA A 42 -13.18 -11.54 -0.70
N THR A 43 -13.76 -12.01 0.41
CA THR A 43 -15.01 -12.77 0.41
C THR A 43 -16.21 -11.83 0.30
N LEU A 44 -17.41 -12.38 0.06
CA LEU A 44 -18.64 -11.57 0.06
C LEU A 44 -18.88 -10.86 1.40
N GLU A 45 -18.53 -11.50 2.52
CA GLU A 45 -18.64 -10.91 3.85
C GLU A 45 -17.67 -9.72 4.01
N ASP A 46 -16.44 -9.87 3.53
CA ASP A 46 -15.44 -8.79 3.56
C ASP A 46 -15.90 -7.59 2.73
N ILE A 47 -16.46 -7.83 1.55
CA ILE A 47 -17.00 -6.77 0.68
C ILE A 47 -18.12 -6.03 1.42
N SER A 48 -19.07 -6.74 2.02
CA SER A 48 -20.18 -6.13 2.76
C SER A 48 -19.69 -5.27 3.93
N LYS A 49 -18.70 -5.74 4.70
CA LYS A 49 -18.07 -4.96 5.78
C LYS A 49 -17.37 -3.70 5.24
N LEU A 50 -16.67 -3.82 4.12
CA LEU A 50 -15.98 -2.67 3.50
C LEU A 50 -16.98 -1.64 2.97
N GLU A 51 -18.11 -2.06 2.41
CA GLU A 51 -19.20 -1.17 1.99
C GLU A 51 -19.77 -0.37 3.17
N GLN A 52 -20.02 -1.03 4.31
CA GLN A 52 -20.47 -0.36 5.53
C GLN A 52 -19.46 0.69 6.02
N LEU A 53 -18.17 0.36 6.02
CA LEU A 53 -17.12 1.30 6.39
C LEU A 53 -17.05 2.51 5.43
N ILE A 54 -17.22 2.28 4.13
CA ILE A 54 -17.27 3.34 3.11
C ILE A 54 -18.49 4.25 3.35
N GLU A 55 -19.65 3.67 3.64
CA GLU A 55 -20.86 4.42 3.91
C GLU A 55 -20.72 5.30 5.17
N GLN A 56 -20.18 4.74 6.26
CA GLN A 56 -19.88 5.49 7.47
C GLN A 56 -18.92 6.66 7.19
N ARG A 57 -17.87 6.42 6.39
CA ARG A 57 -16.89 7.46 6.04
C ARG A 57 -17.46 8.57 5.17
N LYS A 58 -18.46 8.28 4.32
CA LYS A 58 -19.15 9.27 3.48
C LYS A 58 -20.14 10.13 4.26
N LYS A 59 -20.70 9.60 5.35
CA LYS A 59 -21.62 10.31 6.25
C LYS A 59 -20.90 11.22 7.26
N ALA A 60 -19.59 11.00 7.47
CA ALA A 60 -18.71 11.77 8.35
C ALA A 60 -17.95 12.86 7.59
#